data_AF-A0AAU7CIP8-F1
#
_entry.id   AF-A0AAU7CIP8-F1
#
_cell.length_a   1.000
_cell.length_b   1.000
_cell.length_c   1.000
_cell.angle_alpha   90.00
_cell.angle_beta   90.00
_cell.angle_gamma   90.00
#
_symmetry.space_group_name_H-M   'P 1'
#
loop_
_entity.id
_entity.type
_entity.pdbx_description
1 polymer ?
#
loop_
_entity_poly.entity_id
_entity_poly.type
_entity_poly.pdbx_seq_one_letter_code
_entity_poly.pdbx_strand_id
1 'polypeptide(L)'
;MPRFSILRLMALVLIIAVGIAPAMADAFTFAVVTLTATTVGALLSRGSTRAFFLGCTLFGWAAMVLAFGAGPNIRHALPTTRHIIRIYDAINGPGPKVFKSPEEAHRRVIQVVVDVNRAITVGHSLISLALALAGGTIMWLIANRRKNGIASS
;
A
#
# COMPACT_ATOMS: atom_id res chain seq x y z
N MET A 1 19.21 -32.15 11.27
CA MET A 1 19.16 -30.70 11.57
C MET A 1 19.04 -29.94 10.26
N PRO A 2 17.96 -29.18 10.02
CA PRO A 2 17.81 -28.41 8.78
C PRO A 2 18.85 -27.29 8.72
N ARG A 3 19.67 -27.28 7.66
CA ARG A 3 20.69 -26.25 7.44
C ARG A 3 20.02 -25.01 6.87
N PHE A 4 19.93 -23.94 7.66
CA PHE A 4 19.55 -22.63 7.15
C PHE A 4 20.63 -22.12 6.21
N SER A 5 20.29 -21.93 4.94
CA SER A 5 21.20 -21.32 3.96
C SER A 5 21.44 -19.86 4.35
N ILE A 6 22.70 -19.48 4.54
CA ILE A 6 23.14 -18.10 4.83
C ILE A 6 22.55 -17.10 3.82
N LEU A 7 22.40 -17.53 2.56
CA LEU A 7 21.76 -16.74 1.50
C LEU A 7 20.31 -16.36 1.83
N ARG A 8 19.53 -17.29 2.41
CA ARG A 8 18.14 -17.01 2.82
C ARG A 8 18.08 -16.02 3.97
N LEU A 9 19.02 -16.10 4.91
CA LEU A 9 19.12 -15.16 6.02
C LEU A 9 19.47 -13.76 5.50
N MET A 10 20.47 -13.65 4.62
CA MET A 10 20.86 -12.36 4.02
C MET A 10 19.75 -11.75 3.18
N ALA A 11 19.02 -12.56 2.39
CA ALA A 11 17.87 -12.10 1.64
C ALA A 11 16.73 -11.62 2.55
N LEU A 12 16.47 -12.32 3.66
CA LEU A 12 15.48 -11.89 4.64
C LEU A 12 15.87 -10.57 5.30
N VAL A 13 17.13 -10.43 5.73
CA VAL A 13 17.65 -9.18 6.31
C VAL A 13 17.54 -8.03 5.32
N LEU A 14 17.86 -8.27 4.04
CA LEU A 14 17.70 -7.27 2.99
C LEU A 14 16.23 -6.87 2.80
N ILE A 15 15.30 -7.83 2.77
CA ILE A 15 13.85 -7.56 2.67
C ILE A 15 13.35 -6.75 3.87
N ILE A 16 13.80 -7.11 5.08
CA ILE A 16 13.42 -6.40 6.31
C ILE A 16 14.02 -4.99 6.30
N ALA A 17 15.30 -4.83 5.95
CA ALA A 17 15.95 -3.52 5.88
C ALA A 17 15.31 -2.62 4.81
N VAL A 18 15.05 -3.17 3.62
CA VAL A 18 14.38 -2.49 2.50
C VAL A 18 12.90 -2.24 2.77
N GLY A 19 12.26 -2.99 3.67
CA GLY A 19 10.90 -2.71 4.14
C GLY A 19 10.87 -1.65 5.23
N ILE A 20 11.78 -1.70 6.20
CA ILE A 20 11.82 -0.78 7.34
C ILE A 20 12.32 0.61 6.93
N ALA A 21 13.34 0.71 6.07
CA ALA A 21 13.91 1.98 5.64
C ALA A 21 12.88 2.93 4.99
N PRO A 22 12.04 2.51 4.04
CA PRO A 22 11.02 3.37 3.47
C PRO A 22 9.80 3.55 4.40
N ALA A 23 9.50 2.61 5.30
CA ALA A 23 8.48 2.82 6.34
C ALA A 23 8.87 3.95 7.32
N MET A 24 10.17 4.19 7.52
CA MET A 24 10.72 5.33 8.26
C MET A 24 10.71 6.63 7.45
N ALA A 25 10.64 6.56 6.11
CA ALA A 25 10.70 7.72 5.22
C ALA A 25 9.30 8.24 4.82
N ASP A 26 8.46 7.38 4.24
CA ASP A 26 7.06 7.67 3.90
C ASP A 26 6.27 6.40 3.50
N ALA A 27 4.98 6.35 3.81
CA ALA A 27 4.12 5.20 3.52
C ALA A 27 3.95 4.95 2.02
N PHE A 28 4.00 6.00 1.19
CA PHE A 28 3.97 5.88 -0.26
C PHE A 28 5.21 5.14 -0.78
N THR A 29 6.40 5.55 -0.34
CA THR A 29 7.66 4.91 -0.71
C THR A 29 7.67 3.44 -0.30
N PHE A 30 7.19 3.13 0.90
CA PHE A 30 7.07 1.75 1.37
C PHE A 30 6.17 0.91 0.46
N ALA A 31 5.01 1.45 0.08
CA ALA A 31 4.09 0.76 -0.81
C ALA A 31 4.70 0.54 -2.21
N VAL A 32 5.35 1.55 -2.79
CA VAL A 32 6.02 1.43 -4.10
C VAL A 32 7.13 0.38 -4.08
N VAL A 33 7.98 0.39 -3.06
CA VAL A 33 9.06 -0.61 -2.90
C VAL A 33 8.49 -2.02 -2.75
N THR A 34 7.45 -2.17 -1.93
CA THR A 34 6.79 -3.46 -1.73
C THR A 34 6.16 -3.98 -3.03
N LEU A 35 5.45 -3.13 -3.78
CA LEU A 35 4.84 -3.52 -5.06
C LEU A 35 5.87 -3.82 -6.15
N THR A 36 7.02 -3.15 -6.11
CA THR A 36 8.16 -3.47 -6.99
C THR A 36 8.72 -4.84 -6.65
N ALA A 37 8.90 -5.14 -5.37
CA ALA A 37 9.36 -6.45 -4.91
C ALA A 37 8.37 -7.57 -5.31
N THR A 38 7.05 -7.34 -5.23
CA THR A 38 6.07 -8.32 -5.69
C THR A 38 6.14 -8.51 -7.21
N THR A 39 6.42 -7.46 -7.99
CA THR A 39 6.61 -7.58 -9.45
C THR A 39 7.81 -8.44 -9.78
N VAL A 40 8.95 -8.20 -9.12
CA VAL A 40 10.14 -9.06 -9.27
C VAL A 40 9.83 -10.49 -8.83
N GLY A 41 9.13 -10.67 -7.71
CA GLY A 41 8.66 -11.97 -7.24
C GLY A 41 7.80 -12.70 -8.28
N ALA A 42 6.92 -11.99 -8.99
CA ALA A 42 6.06 -12.55 -10.04
C ALA A 42 6.85 -12.99 -11.27
N LEU A 43 7.95 -12.30 -11.60
CA LEU A 43 8.83 -12.65 -12.71
C LEU A 43 9.71 -13.87 -12.39
N LEU A 44 10.19 -13.98 -11.16
CA LEU A 44 11.11 -15.04 -10.74
C LEU A 44 10.42 -16.32 -10.24
N SER A 45 9.16 -16.23 -9.81
CA SER A 45 8.43 -17.38 -9.25
C SER A 45 7.80 -18.25 -10.32
N ARG A 46 7.46 -19.50 -9.96
CA ARG A 46 6.71 -20.46 -10.79
C ARG A 46 5.49 -21.00 -10.04
N GLY A 47 4.53 -21.57 -10.78
CA GLY A 47 3.36 -22.24 -10.19
C GLY A 47 2.45 -21.33 -9.37
N SER A 48 1.91 -21.84 -8.25
CA SER A 48 0.99 -21.09 -7.39
C SER A 48 1.64 -19.87 -6.73
N THR A 49 2.94 -19.94 -6.40
CA THR A 49 3.70 -18.79 -5.90
C THR A 49 3.74 -17.64 -6.90
N ARG A 50 3.91 -17.94 -8.20
CA ARG A 50 3.82 -16.91 -9.26
C ARG A 50 2.45 -16.25 -9.29
N ALA A 51 1.39 -17.05 -9.17
CA ALA A 51 0.01 -16.53 -9.15
C ALA A 51 -0.22 -15.58 -7.97
N PHE A 52 0.32 -15.90 -6.79
CA PHE A 52 0.28 -15.00 -5.63
C PHE A 52 0.91 -13.64 -5.93
N PHE A 53 2.19 -13.65 -6.33
CA PHE A 53 2.91 -12.40 -6.59
C PHE A 53 2.29 -11.60 -7.74
N LEU A 54 1.80 -12.27 -8.79
CA LEU A 54 1.10 -11.63 -9.89
C LEU A 54 -0.19 -10.94 -9.42
N GLY A 55 -0.96 -11.59 -8.54
CA GLY A 55 -2.14 -10.97 -7.94
C GLY A 55 -1.80 -9.76 -7.08
N CYS A 56 -0.75 -9.84 -6.25
CA CYS A 56 -0.27 -8.69 -5.50
C CYS A 56 0.10 -7.52 -6.41
N THR A 57 0.88 -7.79 -7.46
CA THR A 57 1.29 -6.78 -8.43
C THR A 57 0.09 -6.17 -9.15
N LEU A 58 -0.79 -6.96 -9.75
CA LEU A 58 -1.91 -6.43 -10.54
C LEU A 58 -2.86 -5.58 -9.70
N PHE A 59 -3.33 -6.11 -8.57
CA PHE A 59 -4.28 -5.39 -7.72
C PHE A 59 -3.63 -4.21 -7.00
N GLY A 60 -2.40 -4.38 -6.53
CA GLY A 60 -1.68 -3.32 -5.84
C GLY A 60 -1.34 -2.13 -6.73
N TRP A 61 -0.80 -2.37 -7.93
CA TRP A 61 -0.52 -1.30 -8.89
C TRP A 61 -1.79 -0.66 -9.43
N ALA A 62 -2.85 -1.44 -9.71
CA ALA A 62 -4.13 -0.87 -10.13
C ALA A 62 -4.71 0.08 -9.06
N ALA A 63 -4.69 -0.33 -7.80
CA ALA A 63 -5.12 0.51 -6.68
C ALA A 63 -4.26 1.78 -6.53
N MET A 64 -2.93 1.64 -6.66
CA MET A 64 -1.99 2.77 -6.64
C MET A 64 -2.27 3.77 -7.77
N VAL A 65 -2.44 3.29 -9.00
CA VAL A 65 -2.74 4.15 -10.16
C VAL A 65 -4.08 4.86 -9.97
N LEU A 66 -5.10 4.17 -9.47
CA LEU A 66 -6.40 4.80 -9.17
C LEU A 66 -6.28 5.85 -8.06
N ALA A 67 -5.49 5.60 -7.03
CA ALA A 67 -5.35 6.49 -5.89
C ALA A 67 -4.49 7.73 -6.18
N PHE A 68 -3.45 7.60 -7.01
CA PHE A 68 -2.43 8.65 -7.21
C PHE A 68 -2.30 9.12 -8.67
N GLY A 69 -2.61 8.28 -9.66
CA GLY A 69 -2.45 8.59 -11.09
C GLY A 69 -3.69 9.17 -11.77
N ALA A 70 -4.88 8.94 -11.20
CA ALA A 70 -6.17 9.33 -11.81
C ALA A 70 -6.53 10.83 -11.64
N GLY A 71 -5.63 11.63 -11.06
CA GLY A 71 -5.84 13.06 -10.81
C GLY A 71 -6.69 13.37 -9.57
N PRO A 72 -6.71 14.64 -9.12
CA PRO A 72 -7.32 15.03 -7.85
C PRO A 72 -8.84 14.78 -7.83
N ASN A 73 -9.54 15.00 -8.95
CA ASN A 73 -10.99 14.82 -9.04
C ASN A 73 -11.41 13.38 -8.74
N ILE A 74 -10.69 12.40 -9.28
CA ILE A 74 -10.97 10.98 -9.05
C ILE A 74 -10.55 10.59 -7.63
N ARG A 75 -9.41 11.07 -7.15
CA ARG A 75 -8.93 10.83 -5.77
C ARG A 75 -9.93 11.30 -4.72
N HIS A 76 -10.54 12.47 -4.91
CA HIS A 76 -11.57 12.98 -4.00
C HIS A 76 -12.90 12.23 -4.11
N ALA A 77 -13.19 11.64 -5.27
CA ALA A 77 -14.38 10.81 -5.48
C ALA A 77 -14.27 9.41 -4.87
N LEU A 78 -13.08 8.96 -4.46
CA LEU A 78 -12.91 7.65 -3.84
C LEU A 78 -13.68 7.58 -2.51
N PRO A 79 -14.48 6.52 -2.28
CA PRO A 79 -15.31 6.38 -1.07
C PRO A 79 -14.47 6.28 0.22
N THR A 80 -13.19 5.93 0.07
CA THR A 80 -12.19 5.86 1.15
C THR A 80 -11.78 7.23 1.65
N THR A 81 -11.76 8.25 0.78
CA THR A 81 -11.34 9.62 1.13
C THR A 81 -12.23 10.22 2.23
N ARG A 82 -13.55 10.02 2.14
CA ARG A 82 -14.50 10.50 3.16
C ARG A 82 -14.25 9.89 4.54
N HIS A 83 -13.84 8.62 4.59
CA HIS A 83 -13.54 7.94 5.84
C HIS A 83 -12.22 8.43 6.43
N ILE A 84 -11.19 8.63 5.59
CA ILE A 84 -9.90 9.17 6.03
C ILE A 84 -10.09 10.58 6.63
N ILE A 85 -10.87 11.45 5.97
CA ILE A 85 -11.16 12.80 6.47
C ILE A 85 -11.89 12.72 7.81
N ARG A 86 -12.92 11.88 7.95
CA ARG A 86 -13.63 11.71 9.23
C ARG A 86 -12.71 11.24 10.37
N ILE A 87 -11.81 10.32 10.09
CA ILE A 87 -10.84 9.83 11.09
C ILE A 87 -9.86 10.95 11.45
N TYR A 88 -9.38 11.72 10.47
CA TYR A 88 -8.51 12.86 10.70
C TYR A 88 -9.18 13.92 11.58
N ASP A 89 -10.43 14.28 11.27
CA ASP A 89 -11.21 15.25 12.04
C ASP A 89 -11.51 14.76 13.46
N ALA A 90 -11.78 13.46 13.63
CA ALA A 90 -12.00 12.85 14.94
C ALA A 90 -10.73 12.87 15.82
N ILE A 91 -9.55 12.72 15.22
CA ILE A 91 -8.27 12.71 15.95
C ILE A 91 -7.79 14.13 16.28
N ASN A 92 -7.90 15.06 15.33
CA ASN A 92 -7.34 16.41 15.46
C ASN A 92 -8.34 17.44 16.03
N GLY A 93 -9.62 17.10 16.10
CA GLY A 93 -10.69 17.97 16.59
C GLY A 93 -11.11 19.05 15.60
N PRO A 94 -12.16 19.83 15.92
CA PRO A 94 -12.57 20.95 15.10
C PRO A 94 -11.46 22.01 15.06
N GLY A 95 -11.09 22.45 13.85
CA GLY A 95 -10.07 23.50 13.67
C GLY A 95 -10.41 24.80 14.41
N PRO A 96 -9.42 25.68 14.63
CA PRO A 96 -9.62 26.95 15.33
C PRO A 96 -10.69 27.80 14.62
N LYS A 97 -11.69 28.27 15.38
CA LYS A 97 -12.79 29.10 14.86
C LYS A 97 -12.42 30.58 14.69
N VAL A 98 -11.35 31.02 15.36
CA VAL A 98 -10.89 32.40 15.36
C VAL A 98 -9.37 32.39 15.16
N PHE A 99 -8.91 33.16 14.18
CA PHE A 99 -7.49 33.40 13.92
C PHE A 99 -7.12 34.80 14.41
N LYS A 100 -5.92 34.99 14.96
CA LYS A 100 -5.49 36.31 15.47
C LYS A 100 -5.07 37.23 14.33
N SER A 101 -4.59 36.67 13.22
CA SER A 101 -4.22 37.43 12.02
C SER A 101 -4.44 36.61 10.73
N PRO A 102 -4.51 37.28 9.57
CA PRO A 102 -4.59 36.61 8.26
C PRO A 102 -3.39 35.69 7.99
N GLU A 103 -2.19 36.06 8.44
CA GLU A 103 -0.97 35.28 8.25
C GLU A 103 -1.00 33.98 9.06
N GLU A 104 -1.54 34.02 10.28
CA GLU A 104 -1.74 32.83 11.11
C GLU A 104 -2.75 31.88 10.46
N ALA A 105 -3.86 32.43 9.94
CA ALA A 105 -4.86 31.66 9.21
C ALA A 105 -4.25 30.97 7.97
N HIS A 106 -3.47 31.71 7.17
CA HIS A 106 -2.82 31.18 5.98
C HIS A 106 -1.85 30.03 6.31
N ARG A 107 -0.97 30.20 7.32
CA ARG A 107 -0.04 29.14 7.76
C ARG A 107 -0.79 27.91 8.25
N ARG A 108 -1.84 28.08 9.06
CA ARG A 108 -2.68 26.98 9.55
C ARG A 108 -3.36 26.22 8.42
N VAL A 109 -3.91 26.94 7.44
CA VAL A 109 -4.55 26.31 6.28
C VAL A 109 -3.54 25.49 5.48
N ILE A 110 -2.36 26.05 5.18
CA ILE A 110 -1.30 25.30 4.48
C ILE A 110 -0.91 24.05 5.26
N GLN A 111 -0.70 24.18 6.58
CA GLN A 111 -0.32 23.05 7.42
C GLN A 111 -1.39 21.96 7.44
N VAL A 112 -2.66 22.33 7.61
CA VAL A 112 -3.78 21.37 7.57
C VAL A 112 -3.87 20.69 6.20
N VAL A 113 -3.69 21.42 5.10
CA VAL A 113 -3.70 20.83 3.75
C VAL A 113 -2.56 19.82 3.59
N VAL A 114 -1.35 20.15 4.07
CA VAL A 114 -0.20 19.23 4.03
C VAL A 114 -0.47 17.99 4.89
N ASP A 115 -0.97 18.15 6.11
CA ASP A 115 -1.24 17.07 7.05
C ASP A 115 -2.35 16.15 6.54
N VAL A 116 -3.44 16.71 6.03
CA VAL A 116 -4.54 15.95 5.40
C VAL A 116 -4.04 15.24 4.15
N ASN A 117 -3.26 15.89 3.29
CA ASN A 117 -2.71 15.24 2.10
C ASN A 117 -1.78 14.07 2.50
N ARG A 118 -0.97 14.22 3.54
CA ARG A 118 -0.14 13.16 4.09
C ARG A 118 -0.99 11.99 4.61
N ALA A 119 -2.03 12.28 5.40
CA ALA A 119 -2.95 11.25 5.90
C ALA A 119 -3.66 10.50 4.75
N ILE A 120 -4.12 11.21 3.73
CA ILE A 120 -4.73 10.63 2.52
C ILE A 120 -3.73 9.75 1.78
N THR A 121 -2.47 10.19 1.64
CA THR A 121 -1.41 9.41 1.01
C THR A 121 -1.13 8.14 1.79
N VAL A 122 -0.98 8.21 3.11
CA VAL A 122 -0.78 7.03 3.97
C VAL A 122 -1.96 6.07 3.85
N GLY A 123 -3.19 6.57 3.96
CA GLY A 123 -4.40 5.75 3.88
C GLY A 123 -4.53 5.00 2.55
N HIS A 124 -4.33 5.69 1.42
CA HIS A 124 -4.38 5.03 0.11
C HIS A 124 -3.26 4.03 -0.11
N SER A 125 -2.05 4.30 0.38
CA SER A 125 -0.93 3.35 0.33
C SER A 125 -1.25 2.07 1.09
N LEU A 126 -1.81 2.16 2.30
CA LEU A 126 -2.23 1.00 3.08
C LEU A 126 -3.35 0.20 2.41
N ILE A 127 -4.35 0.89 1.85
CA ILE A 127 -5.43 0.24 1.10
C ILE A 127 -4.88 -0.49 -0.13
N SER A 128 -3.92 0.10 -0.83
CA SER A 128 -3.31 -0.51 -2.02
C SER A 128 -2.54 -1.79 -1.66
N LEU A 129 -1.82 -1.79 -0.53
CA LEU A 129 -1.15 -2.97 -0.01
C LEU A 129 -2.12 -4.06 0.46
N ALA A 130 -3.22 -3.67 1.10
CA ALA A 130 -4.27 -4.61 1.51
C ALA A 130 -4.92 -5.28 0.28
N LEU A 131 -5.24 -4.49 -0.75
CA LEU A 131 -5.78 -5.00 -2.01
C LEU A 131 -4.78 -5.90 -2.75
N ALA A 132 -3.49 -5.55 -2.74
CA ALA A 132 -2.44 -6.40 -3.27
C ALA A 132 -2.45 -7.77 -2.57
N LEU A 133 -2.39 -7.81 -1.24
CA LEU A 133 -2.39 -9.07 -0.47
C LEU A 133 -3.66 -9.90 -0.71
N ALA A 134 -4.83 -9.26 -0.76
CA ALA A 134 -6.09 -9.94 -1.06
C ALA A 134 -6.08 -10.54 -2.48
N GLY A 135 -5.68 -9.76 -3.48
CA GLY A 135 -5.57 -10.19 -4.87
C GLY A 135 -4.59 -11.35 -5.05
N GLY A 136 -3.43 -11.27 -4.40
CA GLY A 136 -2.45 -12.37 -4.38
C GLY A 136 -3.01 -13.64 -3.76
N THR A 137 -3.67 -13.54 -2.62
CA THR A 137 -4.28 -14.68 -1.92
C THR A 137 -5.35 -15.37 -2.79
N ILE A 138 -6.22 -14.59 -3.44
CA ILE A 138 -7.25 -15.11 -4.35
C ILE A 138 -6.62 -15.86 -5.53
N MET A 139 -5.64 -15.24 -6.22
CA MET A 139 -4.98 -15.87 -7.36
C MET A 139 -4.22 -17.14 -6.97
N TRP A 140 -3.58 -17.15 -5.80
CA TRP A 140 -2.93 -18.34 -5.24
C TRP A 140 -3.91 -19.49 -5.01
N LEU A 141 -5.06 -19.21 -4.37
CA LEU A 141 -6.11 -20.21 -4.14
C LEU A 141 -6.64 -20.80 -5.44
N ILE A 142 -6.88 -19.96 -6.45
CA ILE A 142 -7.33 -20.41 -7.79
C ILE A 142 -6.28 -21.32 -8.43
N ALA A 143 -5.00 -20.94 -8.37
CA ALA A 143 -3.92 -21.76 -8.92
C ALA A 143 -3.78 -23.12 -8.22
N ASN A 144 -3.93 -23.15 -6.89
CA ASN A 144 -3.87 -24.38 -6.11
C ASN A 144 -5.05 -25.31 -6.41
N ARG A 145 -6.27 -24.77 -6.51
CA ARG A 145 -7.46 -25.57 -6.87
C ARG A 145 -7.33 -26.22 -8.25
N ARG A 146 -6.80 -25.48 -9.25
CA ARG A 146 -6.54 -26.04 -10.58
C ARG A 146 -5.54 -27.18 -10.56
N LYS A 147 -4.46 -27.05 -9.77
CA LYS A 147 -3.46 -28.12 -9.64
C LYS A 147 -4.05 -29.40 -9.05
N ASN A 148 -4.93 -29.28 -8.06
CA ASN A 148 -5.55 -30.43 -7.41
C ASN A 148 -6.61 -31.12 -8.30
N GLY A 149 -7.37 -30.37 -9.09
CA GLY A 149 -8.38 -30.94 -9.99
C GLY A 149 -7.79 -31.79 -11.13
N ILE A 150 -6.57 -31.49 -11.57
CA ILE A 150 -5.86 -32.27 -12.59
C ILE A 150 -5.29 -33.57 -12.00
N ALA A 151 -4.98 -33.61 -10.70
CA ALA A 151 -4.44 -34.81 -10.06
C ALA A 151 -5.50 -35.89 -9.79
N SER A 152 -6.79 -35.54 -9.89
CA SER A 152 -7.92 -36.45 -9.68
C SER A 152 -8.52 -37.03 -10.97
N SER A 153 -8.00 -36.65 -12.13
CA SER A 153 -8.42 -37.12 -13.46
C SER A 153 -7.36 -38.02 -14.07
#